data_AF-A0A962TTM8-F1
#
_entry.id   AF-A0A962TTM8-F1
#
_cell.length_a   1.000
_cell.length_b   1.000
_cell.length_c   1.000
_cell.angle_alpha   90.00
_cell.angle_beta   90.00
_cell.angle_gamma   90.00
#
_symmetry.space_group_name_H-M   'P 1'
#
loop_
_entity.id
_entity.type
_entity.pdbx_description
1 polymer ?
#
loop_
_entity_poly.entity_id
_entity_poly.type
_entity_poly.pdbx_seq_one_letter_code
_entity_poly.pdbx_strand_id
1 'polypeptide(L)'
;MPFRKIVLFAALAGTQVAAADISAVTSDGRAVTLRADGTWSFVTEPGAPAVDGQHLAKLTLEHKVNLARGCRLGLRLQNDLSDQIRTMVLRFTAFKEDQIAFETVSRGYSYIKPTASQYQEISFRGIDCDEIRAVEVSAARNCHVGDLTKYTATAEHCLKLIDVAPSSMLPIHKEKGE
;
A
#
# COMPACT_ATOMS: atom_id res chain seq x y z
N MET A 1 42.89 11.27 63.86
CA MET A 1 43.52 10.33 62.89
C MET A 1 42.59 9.13 62.71
N PRO A 2 42.26 8.73 61.47
CA PRO A 2 40.98 8.09 61.17
C PRO A 2 41.01 6.55 61.22
N PHE A 3 39.85 6.00 61.62
CA PHE A 3 39.48 4.58 61.57
C PHE A 3 39.39 4.06 60.13
N ARG A 4 40.03 2.92 59.86
CA ARG A 4 40.03 2.22 58.56
C ARG A 4 38.88 1.21 58.55
N LYS A 5 37.82 1.48 57.77
CA LYS A 5 36.73 0.51 57.54
C LYS A 5 36.91 -0.12 56.16
N ILE A 6 37.11 -1.43 56.13
CA ILE A 6 37.05 -2.26 54.92
C ILE A 6 35.57 -2.58 54.67
N VAL A 7 35.06 -2.26 53.48
CA VAL A 7 33.71 -2.64 53.04
C VAL A 7 33.84 -3.53 51.81
N LEU A 8 33.36 -4.76 51.96
CA LEU A 8 33.24 -5.80 50.97
C LEU A 8 32.04 -5.49 50.06
N PHE A 9 32.24 -5.31 48.76
CA PHE A 9 31.13 -5.17 47.80
C PHE A 9 30.78 -6.55 47.24
N ALA A 10 29.62 -7.08 47.62
CA ALA A 10 29.00 -8.25 47.01
C ALA A 10 28.29 -7.82 45.71
N ALA A 11 28.72 -8.36 44.57
CA ALA A 11 28.06 -8.15 43.29
C ALA A 11 26.80 -9.04 43.19
N LEU A 12 25.61 -8.45 43.26
CA LEU A 12 24.37 -9.09 42.82
C LEU A 12 24.29 -9.04 41.30
N ALA A 13 24.49 -10.19 40.65
CA ALA A 13 24.12 -10.38 39.25
C ALA A 13 22.61 -10.62 39.18
N GLY A 14 21.85 -9.59 38.78
CA GLY A 14 20.44 -9.74 38.43
C GLY A 14 20.33 -10.33 37.02
N THR A 15 19.85 -11.56 36.91
CA THR A 15 19.44 -12.17 35.64
C THR A 15 18.19 -11.48 35.12
N GLN A 16 18.31 -10.73 34.02
CA GLN A 16 17.13 -10.24 33.29
C GLN A 16 16.51 -11.42 32.54
N VAL A 17 15.28 -11.80 32.94
CA VAL A 17 14.44 -12.70 32.15
C VAL A 17 13.99 -11.92 30.93
N ALA A 18 14.62 -12.18 29.78
CA ALA A 18 14.12 -11.69 28.51
C ALA A 18 12.79 -12.41 28.22
N ALA A 19 11.68 -11.69 28.29
CA ALA A 19 10.41 -12.19 27.78
C ALA A 19 10.53 -12.35 26.26
N ALA A 20 10.15 -13.50 25.74
CA ALA A 20 10.21 -13.82 24.32
C ALA A 20 8.93 -13.36 23.62
N ASP A 21 9.06 -12.86 22.40
CA ASP A 21 7.94 -12.45 21.57
C ASP A 21 7.07 -13.67 21.18
N ILE A 22 5.75 -13.48 21.16
CA ILE A 22 4.77 -14.55 20.89
C ILE A 22 4.06 -14.23 19.57
N SER A 23 4.06 -15.18 18.63
CA SER A 23 3.37 -15.04 17.34
C SER A 23 2.09 -15.88 17.28
N ALA A 24 1.04 -15.32 16.69
CA ALA A 24 -0.27 -15.96 16.48
C ALA A 24 -0.87 -15.54 15.13
N VAL A 25 -1.96 -16.20 14.71
CA VAL A 25 -2.71 -15.85 13.49
C VAL A 25 -4.14 -15.49 13.88
N THR A 26 -4.62 -14.35 13.41
CA THR A 26 -5.99 -13.86 13.67
C THR A 26 -7.02 -14.61 12.83
N SER A 27 -8.30 -14.53 13.19
CA SER A 27 -9.39 -15.23 12.50
C SER A 27 -9.61 -14.80 11.04
N ASP A 28 -9.07 -13.65 10.65
CA ASP A 28 -9.02 -13.14 9.27
C ASP A 28 -7.71 -13.51 8.54
N GLY A 29 -6.89 -14.40 9.12
CA GLY A 29 -5.71 -14.99 8.48
C GLY A 29 -4.42 -14.17 8.57
N ARG A 30 -4.38 -13.08 9.34
CA ARG A 30 -3.19 -12.23 9.47
C ARG A 30 -2.30 -12.69 10.62
N ALA A 31 -0.99 -12.76 10.39
CA ALA A 31 -0.02 -13.05 11.44
C ALA A 31 0.17 -11.81 12.34
N VAL A 32 0.18 -12.02 13.66
CA VAL A 32 0.40 -11.00 14.68
C VAL A 32 1.49 -11.45 15.63
N THR A 33 2.31 -10.51 16.09
CA THR A 33 3.30 -10.73 17.15
C THR A 33 3.00 -9.81 18.33
N LEU A 34 2.88 -10.41 19.50
CA LEU A 34 2.98 -9.73 20.79
C LEU A 34 4.45 -9.62 21.16
N ARG A 35 4.93 -8.38 21.23
CA ARG A 35 6.24 -8.11 21.78
C ARG A 35 6.23 -8.25 23.29
N ALA A 36 7.41 -8.56 23.84
CA ALA A 36 7.67 -8.60 25.27
C ALA A 36 7.26 -7.32 26.05
N ASP A 37 7.18 -6.18 25.37
CA ASP A 37 6.75 -4.88 25.93
C ASP A 37 5.23 -4.71 26.01
N GLY A 38 4.46 -5.74 25.64
CA GLY A 38 3.00 -5.74 25.64
C GLY A 38 2.37 -5.06 24.42
N THR A 39 3.17 -4.63 23.44
CA THR A 39 2.67 -4.07 22.18
C THR A 39 2.41 -5.16 21.15
N TRP A 40 1.31 -5.01 20.40
CA TRP A 40 0.96 -5.91 19.31
C TRP A 40 1.32 -5.27 17.96
N SER A 41 1.89 -6.04 17.05
CA SER A 41 2.03 -5.65 15.65
C SER A 41 1.70 -6.79 14.71
N PHE A 42 1.14 -6.48 13.55
CA PHE A 42 1.02 -7.45 12.46
C PHE A 42 2.43 -7.80 11.94
N VAL A 43 2.67 -9.09 11.71
CA VAL A 43 3.87 -9.56 11.03
C VAL A 43 3.66 -9.28 9.55
N THR A 44 4.20 -8.15 9.08
CA THR A 44 4.36 -7.91 7.66
C THR A 44 5.37 -8.92 7.13
N GLU A 45 4.98 -9.72 6.13
CA GLU A 45 5.90 -10.67 5.50
C GLU A 45 7.19 -9.97 5.04
N PRO A 46 8.36 -10.62 5.15
CA PRO A 46 9.62 -10.00 4.76
C PRO A 46 9.65 -9.80 3.23
N GLY A 47 9.39 -8.56 2.80
CA GLY A 47 9.34 -8.19 1.39
C GLY A 47 8.61 -6.87 1.09
N ALA A 48 7.81 -6.34 2.01
CA ALA A 48 7.22 -5.01 1.89
C ALA A 48 7.69 -4.12 3.05
N PRO A 49 8.54 -3.13 2.83
CA PRO A 49 8.79 -2.15 3.85
C PRO A 49 7.63 -1.16 3.84
N ALA A 50 6.77 -1.19 4.85
CA ALA A 50 6.06 0.03 5.26
C ALA A 50 7.11 0.91 5.97
N VAL A 51 7.88 1.68 5.18
CA VAL A 51 8.77 2.69 5.74
C VAL A 51 7.90 3.86 6.15
N ASP A 52 7.82 4.09 7.46
CA ASP A 52 7.40 5.38 8.00
C ASP A 52 8.32 6.45 7.37
N GLY A 53 7.78 7.24 6.43
CA GLY A 53 8.54 8.24 5.65
C GLY A 53 8.69 8.01 4.15
N GLN A 54 8.12 6.95 3.55
CA GLN A 54 8.11 6.82 2.08
C GLN A 54 6.92 7.56 1.46
N HIS A 55 7.21 8.73 0.92
CA HIS A 55 6.34 9.60 0.13
C HIS A 55 5.89 8.91 -1.18
N LEU A 56 4.82 8.12 -1.15
CA LEU A 56 4.26 7.43 -2.33
C LEU A 56 3.03 8.18 -2.89
N ALA A 57 2.78 8.07 -4.19
CA ALA A 57 1.56 8.60 -4.76
C ALA A 57 0.35 7.76 -4.32
N LYS A 58 -0.64 8.35 -3.65
CA LYS A 58 -1.77 7.61 -3.09
C LYS A 58 -2.97 7.62 -4.04
N LEU A 59 -3.40 6.43 -4.45
CA LEU A 59 -4.61 6.21 -5.24
C LEU A 59 -5.78 5.85 -4.32
N THR A 60 -6.88 6.57 -4.43
CA THR A 60 -8.10 6.37 -3.63
C THR A 60 -9.32 6.24 -4.53
N LEU A 61 -10.18 5.26 -4.24
CA LEU A 61 -11.51 5.15 -4.83
C LEU A 61 -12.47 6.07 -4.05
N GLU A 62 -12.99 7.11 -4.71
CA GLU A 62 -13.88 8.11 -4.10
C GLU A 62 -15.35 7.87 -4.42
N HIS A 63 -15.64 7.32 -5.61
CA HIS A 63 -17.02 7.09 -6.06
C HIS A 63 -17.18 5.74 -6.76
N LYS A 64 -18.33 5.11 -6.53
CA LYS A 64 -18.84 3.93 -7.24
C LYS A 64 -20.27 4.24 -7.69
N VAL A 65 -20.51 4.29 -9.00
CA VAL A 65 -21.79 4.70 -9.58
C VAL A 65 -22.28 3.68 -10.59
N ASN A 66 -23.45 3.10 -10.33
CA ASN A 66 -24.15 2.27 -11.30
C ASN A 66 -24.64 3.15 -12.47
N LEU A 67 -24.30 2.76 -13.69
CA LEU A 67 -24.82 3.33 -14.92
C LEU A 67 -25.84 2.36 -15.52
N ALA A 68 -26.69 2.83 -16.44
CA ALA A 68 -27.72 1.99 -17.06
C ALA A 68 -27.19 0.71 -17.76
N ARG A 69 -25.91 0.68 -18.16
CA ARG A 69 -25.22 -0.50 -18.74
C ARG A 69 -23.73 -0.50 -18.41
N GLY A 70 -23.38 -0.31 -17.14
CA GLY A 70 -21.99 -0.27 -16.74
C GLY A 70 -21.76 0.17 -15.31
N CYS A 71 -20.51 0.08 -14.88
CA CYS A 71 -20.06 0.60 -13.62
C CYS A 71 -19.04 1.71 -13.82
N ARG A 72 -19.25 2.86 -13.19
CA ARG A 72 -18.29 3.96 -13.17
C ARG A 72 -17.63 4.07 -11.81
N LEU A 73 -16.29 4.17 -11.82
CA LEU A 73 -15.49 4.40 -10.63
C LEU A 73 -14.78 5.75 -10.76
N GLY A 74 -14.87 6.56 -9.71
CA GLY A 74 -14.15 7.82 -9.55
C GLY A 74 -12.92 7.63 -8.68
N LEU A 75 -11.74 7.93 -9.22
CA LEU A 75 -10.46 7.68 -8.58
C LEU A 75 -9.67 8.98 -8.45
N ARG A 76 -8.99 9.16 -7.32
CA ARG A 76 -8.07 10.27 -7.10
C ARG A 76 -6.66 9.75 -6.90
N LEU A 77 -5.72 10.29 -7.65
CA LEU A 77 -4.29 10.10 -7.41
C LEU A 77 -3.73 11.37 -6.77
N GLN A 78 -3.34 11.26 -5.51
CA GLN A 78 -2.62 12.28 -4.75
C GLN A 78 -1.11 12.05 -4.94
N ASN A 79 -0.39 13.07 -5.37
CA ASN A 79 1.05 12.99 -5.52
C ASN A 79 1.75 13.41 -4.23
N ASP A 80 2.04 12.46 -3.35
CA ASP A 80 2.85 12.75 -2.16
C ASP A 80 4.35 12.55 -2.39
N LEU A 81 4.79 12.18 -3.61
CA LEU A 81 6.20 12.12 -4.00
C LEU A 81 6.85 13.52 -3.92
N SER A 82 8.17 13.57 -3.76
CA SER A 82 8.96 14.81 -3.83
C SER A 82 8.95 15.45 -5.21
N ASP A 83 8.69 14.65 -6.25
CA ASP A 83 8.81 15.02 -7.65
C ASP A 83 7.46 15.08 -8.37
N GLN A 84 7.40 15.84 -9.46
CA GLN A 84 6.20 15.89 -10.31
C GLN A 84 5.98 14.55 -11.02
N ILE A 85 4.75 14.03 -10.99
CA ILE A 85 4.31 12.97 -11.90
C ILE A 85 4.05 13.62 -13.27
N ARG A 86 4.94 13.41 -14.23
CA ARG A 86 4.74 13.91 -15.60
C ARG A 86 3.73 13.06 -16.34
N THR A 87 3.91 11.75 -16.27
CA THR A 87 2.99 10.76 -16.85
C THR A 87 2.98 9.50 -16.01
N MET A 88 1.79 9.04 -15.64
CA MET A 88 1.56 7.76 -14.98
C MET A 88 0.32 7.14 -15.59
N VAL A 89 0.44 5.95 -16.19
CA VAL A 89 -0.71 5.25 -16.77
C VAL A 89 -0.99 4.01 -15.96
N LEU A 90 -2.19 3.96 -15.37
CA LEU A 90 -2.66 2.84 -14.57
C LEU A 90 -3.68 2.04 -15.36
N ARG A 91 -3.67 0.74 -15.13
CA ARG A 91 -4.59 -0.24 -15.66
C ARG A 91 -5.43 -0.79 -14.52
N PHE A 92 -6.72 -0.92 -14.77
CA PHE A 92 -7.72 -1.34 -13.82
C PHE A 92 -8.41 -2.55 -14.39
N THR A 93 -8.16 -3.72 -13.82
CA THR A 93 -8.82 -4.97 -14.22
C THR A 93 -9.97 -5.24 -13.26
N ALA A 94 -11.19 -5.26 -13.80
CA ALA A 94 -12.36 -5.68 -13.02
C ALA A 94 -12.45 -7.20 -13.00
N PHE A 95 -12.67 -7.76 -11.80
CA PHE A 95 -12.87 -9.18 -11.59
C PHE A 95 -14.31 -9.47 -11.16
N LYS A 96 -14.89 -10.51 -11.78
CA LYS A 96 -16.17 -11.11 -11.37
C LYS A 96 -15.91 -12.39 -10.57
N GLU A 97 -16.89 -12.76 -9.75
CA GLU A 97 -17.00 -14.09 -9.12
C GLU A 97 -15.65 -14.64 -8.58
N ASP A 98 -15.28 -15.87 -8.96
CA ASP A 98 -14.07 -16.60 -8.56
C ASP A 98 -12.80 -16.04 -9.20
N GLN A 99 -12.61 -14.71 -9.16
CA GLN A 99 -11.46 -14.00 -9.74
C GLN A 99 -11.36 -14.16 -11.26
N ILE A 100 -12.49 -14.17 -11.97
CA ILE A 100 -12.50 -14.15 -13.43
C ILE A 100 -12.33 -12.71 -13.92
N ALA A 101 -11.23 -12.43 -14.62
CA ALA A 101 -10.98 -11.12 -15.23
C ALA A 101 -12.05 -10.82 -16.30
N PHE A 102 -12.74 -9.69 -16.17
CA PHE A 102 -13.78 -9.26 -17.10
C PHE A 102 -13.25 -8.29 -18.16
N GLU A 103 -12.68 -7.16 -17.71
CA GLU A 103 -12.19 -6.10 -18.59
C GLU A 103 -11.06 -5.36 -17.89
N THR A 104 -10.06 -4.94 -18.67
CA THR A 104 -9.02 -4.03 -18.24
C THR A 104 -9.16 -2.69 -18.94
N VAL A 105 -9.27 -1.61 -18.17
CA VAL A 105 -9.32 -0.23 -18.69
C VAL A 105 -8.10 0.56 -18.22
N SER A 106 -7.58 1.45 -19.07
CA SER A 106 -6.41 2.27 -18.73
C SER A 106 -6.77 3.74 -18.48
N ARG A 107 -6.12 4.39 -17.52
CA ARG A 107 -6.18 5.85 -17.34
C ARG A 107 -4.82 6.47 -17.06
N GLY A 108 -4.61 7.60 -17.71
CA GLY A 108 -3.43 8.44 -17.53
C GLY A 108 -3.67 9.50 -16.47
N TYR A 109 -2.62 9.74 -15.70
CA TYR A 109 -2.45 10.83 -14.75
C TYR A 109 -1.23 11.63 -15.20
N SER A 110 -1.37 12.94 -15.34
CA SER A 110 -0.35 13.76 -15.99
C SER A 110 -0.15 15.11 -15.33
N TYR A 111 1.11 15.53 -15.29
CA TYR A 111 1.57 16.82 -14.76
C TYR A 111 1.13 17.13 -13.31
N ILE A 112 0.99 16.10 -12.47
CA ILE A 112 0.60 16.27 -11.07
C ILE A 112 1.82 16.71 -10.26
N LYS A 113 1.84 17.98 -9.84
CA LYS A 113 2.89 18.53 -8.98
C LYS A 113 2.92 17.83 -7.61
N PRO A 114 4.03 17.86 -6.87
CA PRO A 114 4.06 17.44 -5.47
C PRO A 114 2.91 18.07 -4.68
N THR A 115 2.36 17.31 -3.75
CA THR A 115 1.20 17.61 -2.89
C THR A 115 -0.12 17.89 -3.61
N ALA A 116 -0.15 17.90 -4.95
CA ALA A 116 -1.38 18.06 -5.73
C ALA A 116 -2.04 16.71 -6.00
N SER A 117 -3.33 16.73 -6.38
CA SER A 117 -4.04 15.54 -6.85
C SER A 117 -4.71 15.74 -8.19
N GLN A 118 -5.03 14.63 -8.83
CA GLN A 118 -5.87 14.60 -10.02
C GLN A 118 -6.96 13.55 -9.87
N TYR A 119 -8.18 13.92 -10.25
CA TYR A 119 -9.33 13.02 -10.30
C TYR A 119 -9.51 12.47 -11.71
N GLN A 120 -9.84 11.20 -11.83
CA GLN A 120 -10.15 10.52 -13.08
C GLN A 120 -11.33 9.56 -12.90
N GLU A 121 -12.05 9.33 -13.99
CA GLU A 121 -13.13 8.34 -14.03
C GLU A 121 -12.79 7.18 -14.97
N ILE A 122 -13.06 5.96 -14.52
CA ILE A 122 -13.11 4.77 -15.36
C ILE A 122 -14.53 4.25 -15.47
N SER A 123 -14.82 3.56 -16.55
CA SER A 123 -16.11 2.89 -16.72
C SER A 123 -15.91 1.53 -17.35
N PHE A 124 -16.38 0.50 -16.66
CA PHE A 124 -16.51 -0.86 -17.18
C PHE A 124 -17.89 -0.98 -17.82
N ARG A 125 -17.95 -1.38 -19.09
CA ARG A 125 -19.21 -1.40 -19.85
C ARG A 125 -19.80 -2.80 -19.86
N GLY A 126 -21.13 -2.90 -19.80
CA GLY A 126 -21.81 -4.20 -19.84
C GLY A 126 -21.65 -5.03 -18.57
N ILE A 127 -21.32 -4.38 -17.44
CA ILE A 127 -21.30 -4.98 -16.10
C ILE A 127 -21.81 -3.97 -15.07
N ASP A 128 -22.71 -4.40 -14.21
CA ASP A 128 -23.18 -3.58 -13.09
C ASP A 128 -22.14 -3.53 -11.96
N CYS A 129 -22.14 -2.48 -11.16
CA CYS A 129 -21.13 -2.31 -10.13
C CYS A 129 -21.18 -3.37 -9.03
N ASP A 130 -22.31 -4.07 -8.87
CA ASP A 130 -22.49 -5.11 -7.85
C ASP A 130 -22.03 -6.50 -8.33
N GLU A 131 -21.83 -6.66 -9.64
CA GLU A 131 -21.19 -7.83 -10.24
C GLU A 131 -19.65 -7.77 -10.13
N ILE A 132 -19.07 -6.57 -10.05
CA ILE A 132 -17.62 -6.41 -9.83
C ILE A 132 -17.30 -6.74 -8.37
N ARG A 133 -16.49 -7.79 -8.17
CA ARG A 133 -16.07 -8.24 -6.83
C ARG A 133 -14.78 -7.58 -6.36
N ALA A 134 -13.88 -7.29 -7.29
CA ALA A 134 -12.64 -6.58 -7.01
C ALA A 134 -12.15 -5.83 -8.24
N VAL A 135 -11.32 -4.82 -8.01
CA VAL A 135 -10.49 -4.19 -9.04
C VAL A 135 -9.03 -4.35 -8.67
N GLU A 136 -8.26 -4.90 -9.60
CA GLU A 136 -6.80 -4.93 -9.49
C GLU A 136 -6.21 -3.75 -10.26
N VAL A 137 -5.17 -3.14 -9.69
CA VAL A 137 -4.45 -2.00 -10.26
C VAL A 137 -3.06 -2.45 -10.65
N SER A 138 -2.74 -2.32 -11.93
CA SER A 138 -1.38 -2.46 -12.47
C SER A 138 -0.93 -1.19 -13.16
N ALA A 139 0.37 -1.08 -13.47
CA ALA A 139 0.91 0.06 -14.19
C ALA A 139 1.23 -0.32 -15.64
N ALA A 140 1.05 0.62 -16.56
CA ALA A 140 1.61 0.45 -17.89
C ALA A 140 3.14 0.59 -17.84
N ARG A 141 3.82 0.07 -18.87
CA ARG A 141 5.22 0.39 -19.13
C ARG A 141 5.31 1.89 -19.43
N ASN A 142 6.26 2.62 -18.83
CA ASN A 142 6.59 4.04 -19.10
C ASN A 142 5.91 5.11 -18.21
N CYS A 143 6.01 5.00 -16.87
CA CYS A 143 5.79 6.17 -16.01
C CYS A 143 7.01 7.09 -15.99
N HIS A 144 6.77 8.39 -15.82
CA HIS A 144 7.79 9.43 -15.76
C HIS A 144 7.52 10.32 -14.53
N VAL A 145 8.48 10.32 -13.60
CA VAL A 145 8.44 11.11 -12.37
C VAL A 145 9.74 11.93 -12.30
N GLY A 146 9.61 13.22 -11.96
CA GLY A 146 10.73 14.16 -11.90
C GLY A 146 11.25 14.60 -13.27
N ASP A 147 12.47 15.13 -13.29
CA ASP A 147 13.09 15.73 -14.48
C ASP A 147 13.86 14.72 -15.35
N LEU A 148 14.04 13.50 -14.88
CA LEU A 148 14.73 12.44 -15.60
C LEU A 148 13.82 11.80 -16.64
N THR A 149 13.76 12.38 -17.83
CA THR A 149 13.02 11.87 -19.00
C THR A 149 13.65 10.63 -19.66
N LYS A 150 14.83 10.18 -19.19
CA LYS A 150 15.61 9.11 -19.82
C LYS A 150 15.34 7.70 -19.31
N TYR A 151 14.65 7.55 -18.18
CA TYR A 151 14.39 6.23 -17.60
C TYR A 151 12.94 5.84 -17.83
N THR A 152 12.73 5.03 -18.84
CA THR A 152 11.50 4.28 -19.03
C THR A 152 11.39 3.26 -17.90
N ALA A 153 10.69 3.61 -16.82
CA ALA A 153 10.45 2.71 -15.72
C ALA A 153 9.63 1.49 -16.19
N THR A 154 9.99 0.30 -15.72
CA THR A 154 9.19 -0.92 -15.90
C THR A 154 7.83 -0.76 -15.21
N ALA A 155 6.84 -1.56 -15.60
CA ALA A 155 5.52 -1.55 -14.97
C ALA A 155 5.62 -1.77 -13.44
N GLU A 156 6.42 -2.74 -13.00
CA GLU A 156 6.68 -3.00 -11.58
C GLU A 156 7.29 -1.79 -10.86
N HIS A 157 8.25 -1.10 -11.49
CA HIS A 157 8.86 0.09 -10.90
C HIS A 157 7.82 1.20 -10.74
N CYS A 158 6.95 1.39 -11.72
CA CYS A 158 5.86 2.36 -11.64
C CYS A 158 4.86 2.03 -10.54
N LEU A 159 4.52 0.75 -10.38
CA LEU A 159 3.56 0.31 -9.35
C LEU A 159 4.13 0.45 -7.93
N LYS A 160 5.45 0.35 -7.76
CA LYS A 160 6.14 0.61 -6.48
C LYS A 160 6.08 2.07 -6.02
N LEU A 161 5.84 3.02 -6.93
CA LEU A 161 5.72 4.46 -6.61
C LEU A 161 4.32 4.86 -6.13
N ILE A 162 3.37 3.93 -6.20
CA ILE A 162 1.97 4.19 -5.87
C ILE A 162 1.63 3.44 -4.61
N ASP A 163 0.74 3.96 -3.78
CA ASP A 163 0.00 3.22 -2.78
C ASP A 163 -1.49 3.17 -3.15
N VAL A 164 -2.14 2.02 -2.99
CA VAL A 164 -3.56 1.86 -3.33
C VAL A 164 -4.33 1.72 -2.02
N ALA A 165 -5.07 2.76 -1.68
CA ALA A 165 -5.83 2.80 -0.44
C ALA A 165 -6.98 1.77 -0.50
N PRO A 166 -7.19 0.97 0.56
CA PRO A 166 -8.33 0.08 0.64
C PRO A 166 -9.64 0.89 0.61
N SER A 167 -10.69 0.29 0.06
CA SER A 167 -12.02 0.92 -0.04
C SER A 167 -13.11 0.01 0.47
N SER A 168 -14.08 0.58 1.19
CA SER A 168 -15.28 -0.11 1.65
C SER A 168 -16.37 -0.21 0.58
N MET A 169 -16.27 0.55 -0.53
CA MET A 169 -17.25 0.52 -1.63
C MET A 169 -17.04 -0.64 -2.59
N LEU A 170 -15.77 -0.96 -2.85
CA LEU A 170 -15.33 -2.02 -3.73
C LEU A 170 -13.88 -2.37 -3.40
N PRO A 171 -13.55 -3.65 -3.15
CA PRO A 171 -12.17 -4.08 -2.95
C PRO A 171 -11.29 -3.64 -4.13
N ILE A 172 -10.25 -2.86 -3.82
CA ILE A 172 -9.26 -2.40 -4.79
C ILE A 172 -7.87 -2.66 -4.23
N HIS A 173 -6.99 -3.25 -5.03
CA HIS A 173 -5.65 -3.63 -4.62
C HIS A 173 -4.68 -3.56 -5.79
N LYS A 174 -3.37 -3.54 -5.49
CA LYS A 174 -2.32 -3.63 -6.52
C LYS A 174 -2.19 -5.05 -7.02
N GLU A 175 -1.84 -5.20 -8.29
CA GLU A 175 -1.31 -6.45 -8.83
C GLU A 175 -0.09 -6.88 -8.02
N LYS A 176 -0.06 -8.16 -7.62
CA LYS A 176 1.11 -8.74 -6.95
C LYS A 176 2.18 -8.92 -8.01
N GLY A 177 3.26 -8.13 -7.93
CA GLY A 177 4.43 -8.35 -8.77
C GLY A 177 5.02 -9.72 -8.49
N GLU A 178 5.29 -10.48 -9.55
CA GLU A 178 5.98 -11.78 -9.51
C GLU A 178 7.47 -11.63 -9.18
#